data_AF-A0A559GRL6-F1
#
_entry.id   AF-A0A559GRL6-F1
#
_cell.length_a   1.000
_cell.length_b   1.000
_cell.length_c   1.000
_cell.angle_alpha   90.00
_cell.angle_beta   90.00
_cell.angle_gamma   90.00
#
_symmetry.space_group_name_H-M   'P 1'
#
loop_
_entity.id
_entity.type
_entity.pdbx_description
1 polymer ?
#
loop_
_entity_poly.entity_id
_entity_poly.type
_entity_poly.pdbx_seq_one_letter_code
_entity_poly.pdbx_strand_id
1 'polypeptide(L)'
;MFYISIFTSLLTTGIYFLIIFFDTSIENLKVLYYILGAQALFQFLNIEWMNEAYENYAFILYKTLIIRITMLVAIFAFVKTADDIVPYAIVMTATTILNYLLSFLWIKREVSFVKIGFVELAKASKPLFTMLLLANANMLYTLLDRMFITKGPDENYISYYTIAYSIVMLIASVLSG
;
A
#
# COMPACT_ATOMS: atom_id res chain seq x y z
N MET A 1 17.50 -1.24 -5.53
CA MET A 1 16.12 -1.32 -4.97
C MET A 1 15.75 -0.06 -4.21
N PHE A 2 16.33 0.20 -3.03
CA PHE A 2 15.89 1.31 -2.15
C PHE A 2 15.83 2.70 -2.83
N TYR A 3 16.88 3.12 -3.53
CA TYR A 3 16.87 4.42 -4.25
C TYR A 3 15.80 4.51 -5.34
N ILE A 4 15.52 3.39 -6.03
CA ILE A 4 14.45 3.32 -7.02
C ILE A 4 13.11 3.46 -6.32
N SER A 5 12.90 2.77 -5.19
CA SER A 5 11.69 2.87 -4.37
C SER A 5 11.44 4.29 -3.84
N ILE A 6 12.47 5.03 -3.44
CA ILE A 6 12.34 6.45 -3.06
C ILE A 6 11.83 7.26 -4.24
N PHE A 7 12.50 7.15 -5.39
CA PHE A 7 12.15 7.93 -6.57
C PHE A 7 10.73 7.62 -7.06
N THR A 8 10.37 6.34 -7.15
CA THR A 8 9.03 5.93 -7.61
C THR A 8 7.96 6.31 -6.61
N SER A 9 8.16 6.12 -5.30
CA SER A 9 7.19 6.51 -4.27
C SER A 9 6.94 8.02 -4.27
N LEU A 10 7.99 8.84 -4.37
CA LEU A 10 7.85 10.30 -4.48
C LEU A 10 7.11 10.71 -5.77
N LEU A 11 7.49 10.13 -6.90
CA LEU A 11 6.87 10.44 -8.21
C LEU A 11 5.38 10.04 -8.21
N THR A 12 5.06 8.82 -7.78
CA THR A 12 3.68 8.33 -7.73
C THR A 12 2.83 9.14 -6.77
N THR A 13 3.35 9.44 -5.56
CA THR A 13 2.60 10.25 -4.59
C THR A 13 2.42 11.69 -5.07
N GLY A 14 3.42 12.26 -5.76
CA GLY A 14 3.31 13.57 -6.39
C GLY A 14 2.20 13.62 -7.43
N ILE A 15 2.15 12.65 -8.35
CA ILE A 15 1.07 12.53 -9.34
C ILE A 15 -0.28 12.34 -8.63
N TYR A 16 -0.33 11.52 -7.59
CA TYR A 16 -1.55 11.28 -6.81
C TYR A 16 -2.11 12.56 -6.19
N PHE A 17 -1.27 13.38 -5.53
CA PHE A 17 -1.70 14.66 -4.97
C PHE A 17 -2.10 15.68 -6.04
N LEU A 18 -1.47 15.67 -7.22
CA LEU A 18 -1.89 16.52 -8.34
C LEU A 18 -3.30 16.15 -8.82
N ILE A 19 -3.59 14.86 -8.96
CA ILE A 19 -4.93 14.40 -9.37
C ILE A 19 -5.99 14.86 -8.35
N ILE A 20 -5.74 14.69 -7.05
CA ILE A 20 -6.66 15.15 -5.99
C ILE A 20 -6.86 16.67 -6.02
N PHE A 21 -5.80 17.43 -6.33
CA PHE A 21 -5.87 18.88 -6.38
C PHE A 21 -6.72 19.38 -7.55
N PHE A 22 -6.60 18.76 -8.73
CA PHE A 22 -7.37 19.15 -9.92
C PHE A 22 -8.81 18.61 -9.93
N ASP A 23 -9.10 17.54 -9.18
CA ASP A 23 -10.43 16.96 -9.16
C ASP A 23 -11.36 17.66 -8.13
N THR A 24 -12.35 18.39 -8.64
CA THR A 24 -13.38 19.07 -7.85
C THR A 24 -14.55 18.18 -7.48
N SER A 25 -14.66 16.97 -8.05
CA SER A 25 -15.81 16.06 -7.87
C SER A 25 -15.85 15.40 -6.49
N ILE A 26 -14.76 15.52 -5.71
CA ILE A 26 -14.48 14.65 -4.58
C ILE A 26 -14.37 15.38 -3.23
N GLU A 27 -14.95 16.56 -3.09
CA GLU A 27 -14.75 17.42 -1.91
C GLU A 27 -14.97 16.71 -0.56
N ASN A 28 -16.00 15.87 -0.45
CA ASN A 28 -16.32 15.15 0.79
C ASN A 28 -15.29 14.06 1.17
N LEU A 29 -14.54 13.51 0.19
CA LEU A 29 -13.55 12.45 0.43
C LEU A 29 -12.10 12.94 0.32
N LYS A 30 -11.88 14.22 0.01
CA LYS A 30 -10.52 14.80 -0.13
C LYS A 30 -9.64 14.51 1.09
N VAL A 31 -10.19 14.67 2.29
CA VAL A 31 -9.47 14.40 3.55
C VAL A 31 -9.00 12.95 3.62
N LEU A 32 -9.86 12.00 3.24
CA LEU A 32 -9.54 10.58 3.22
C LEU A 32 -8.40 10.28 2.23
N TYR A 33 -8.46 10.87 1.04
CA TYR A 33 -7.42 10.69 0.04
C TYR A 33 -6.08 11.31 0.44
N TYR A 34 -6.07 12.43 1.14
CA TYR A 34 -4.81 12.96 1.68
C TYR A 34 -4.19 12.02 2.73
N ILE A 35 -4.99 11.42 3.60
CA ILE A 35 -4.52 10.44 4.59
C ILE A 35 -3.91 9.22 3.88
N LEU A 36 -4.61 8.64 2.91
CA LEU A 36 -4.10 7.50 2.13
C LEU A 36 -2.88 7.89 1.28
N GLY A 37 -2.82 9.13 0.78
CA GLY A 37 -1.66 9.66 0.09
C GLY A 37 -0.43 9.78 1.00
N ALA A 38 -0.62 10.11 2.27
CA ALA A 38 0.47 10.07 3.25
C ALA A 38 1.01 8.65 3.40
N GLN A 39 0.14 7.62 3.44
CA GLN A 39 0.60 6.22 3.42
C GLN A 39 1.45 5.90 2.19
N ALA A 40 1.02 6.34 1.00
CA ALA A 40 1.74 6.14 -0.26
C ALA A 40 3.12 6.83 -0.27
N LEU A 41 3.23 8.00 0.37
CA LEU A 41 4.48 8.75 0.52
C LEU A 41 5.54 7.96 1.29
N PHE A 42 5.14 7.22 2.32
CA PHE A 42 6.07 6.44 3.15
C PHE A 42 6.33 5.03 2.58
N GLN A 43 5.79 4.68 1.42
CA GLN A 43 5.93 3.35 0.83
C GLN A 43 7.40 2.97 0.56
N PHE A 44 8.28 3.94 0.31
CA PHE A 44 9.72 3.66 0.14
C PHE A 44 10.40 3.08 1.39
N LEU A 45 9.81 3.26 2.58
CA LEU A 45 10.29 2.67 3.83
C LEU A 45 9.88 1.20 3.98
N ASN A 46 9.10 0.64 3.05
CA ASN A 46 8.82 -0.78 3.03
C ASN A 46 10.10 -1.56 2.69
N ILE A 47 10.82 -1.97 3.73
CA ILE A 47 12.06 -2.74 3.68
C ILE A 47 11.90 -4.10 4.37
N GLU A 48 10.68 -4.65 4.38
CA GLU A 48 10.46 -6.00 4.93
C GLU A 48 11.22 -7.05 4.12
N TRP A 49 11.24 -6.93 2.79
CA TRP A 49 11.99 -7.81 1.89
C TRP A 49 13.49 -7.92 2.24
N MET A 50 14.09 -6.86 2.77
CA MET A 50 15.50 -6.92 3.19
C MET A 50 15.63 -7.66 4.52
N ASN A 51 14.72 -7.42 5.48
CA ASN A 51 14.73 -8.18 6.73
C ASN A 51 14.53 -9.67 6.47
N GLU A 52 13.73 -10.04 5.46
CA GLU A 52 13.60 -11.43 5.00
C GLU A 52 14.90 -11.96 4.39
N ALA A 53 15.59 -11.17 3.57
CA ALA A 53 16.87 -11.56 2.98
C ALA A 53 17.98 -11.78 4.02
N TYR A 54 17.90 -11.11 5.17
CA TYR A 54 18.79 -11.31 6.33
C TYR A 54 18.26 -12.36 7.33
N GLU A 55 17.20 -13.10 6.98
CA GLU A 55 16.57 -14.13 7.81
C GLU A 55 16.04 -13.63 9.18
N ASN A 56 15.77 -12.32 9.30
CA ASN A 56 15.20 -11.69 10.49
C ASN A 56 13.68 -11.94 10.63
N TYR A 57 13.21 -13.16 10.35
CA TYR A 57 11.79 -13.53 10.35
C TYR A 57 11.14 -13.40 11.73
N ALA A 58 11.87 -13.72 12.80
CA ALA A 58 11.37 -13.57 14.17
C ALA A 58 11.04 -12.09 14.47
N PHE A 59 11.93 -11.17 14.06
CA PHE A 59 11.69 -9.73 14.21
C PHE A 59 10.43 -9.30 13.43
N ILE A 60 10.30 -9.70 12.17
CA ILE A 60 9.13 -9.39 11.34
C ILE A 60 7.85 -9.90 12.02
N LEU A 61 7.87 -11.15 12.49
CA LEU A 61 6.71 -11.79 13.12
C LEU A 61 6.27 -11.06 14.40
N TYR A 62 7.17 -10.88 15.38
CA TYR A 62 6.81 -10.26 16.65
C TYR A 62 6.40 -8.79 16.47
N LYS A 63 7.13 -8.03 15.66
CA LYS A 63 6.81 -6.65 15.33
C LYS A 63 5.40 -6.56 14.70
N THR A 64 5.13 -7.35 13.66
CA THR A 64 3.86 -7.31 12.94
C THR A 64 2.69 -7.69 13.85
N LEU A 65 2.88 -8.68 14.71
CA LEU A 65 1.86 -9.11 15.67
C LEU A 65 1.53 -7.99 16.67
N ILE A 66 2.55 -7.36 17.28
CA ILE A 66 2.35 -6.26 18.23
C ILE A 66 1.63 -5.08 17.56
N ILE A 67 2.04 -4.73 16.35
CA ILE A 67 1.41 -3.66 15.57
C ILE A 67 -0.05 -3.98 15.28
N ARG A 68 -0.38 -5.21 14.87
CA ARG A 68 -1.76 -5.62 14.60
C ARG A 68 -2.64 -5.62 15.84
N ILE A 69 -2.12 -6.04 16.99
CA ILE A 69 -2.85 -5.95 18.27
C ILE A 69 -3.11 -4.49 18.63
N THR A 70 -2.10 -3.63 18.50
CA THR A 70 -2.23 -2.19 18.78
C THR A 70 -3.25 -1.53 17.85
N MET A 71 -3.23 -1.88 16.57
CA MET A 71 -4.21 -1.42 15.57
C MET A 71 -5.62 -1.82 15.97
N LEU A 72 -5.85 -3.08 16.37
CA LEU A 72 -7.16 -3.54 16.82
C LEU A 72 -7.67 -2.73 18.02
N VAL A 73 -6.83 -2.54 19.03
CA VAL A 73 -7.18 -1.73 20.21
C VAL A 73 -7.50 -0.29 19.81
N ALA A 74 -6.71 0.31 18.91
CA ALA A 74 -6.95 1.66 18.41
C ALA A 74 -8.26 1.78 17.64
N ILE A 75 -8.60 0.81 16.79
CA ILE A 75 -9.88 0.80 16.07
C ILE A 75 -11.05 0.82 17.06
N PHE A 76 -11.07 -0.07 18.05
CA PHE A 76 -12.15 -0.10 19.04
C PHE A 76 -12.21 1.16 19.91
N ALA A 77 -11.09 1.84 20.12
CA ALA A 77 -11.06 3.07 20.90
C ALA A 77 -11.57 4.30 20.11
N PHE A 78 -11.19 4.41 18.84
CA PHE A 78 -11.42 5.62 18.02
C PHE A 78 -12.58 5.52 17.03
N VAL A 79 -12.98 4.32 16.62
CA VAL A 79 -14.04 4.09 15.62
C VAL A 79 -15.28 3.58 16.34
N LYS A 80 -16.33 4.40 16.43
CA LYS A 80 -17.55 4.08 17.20
C LYS A 80 -18.79 3.96 16.34
N THR A 81 -18.81 4.62 15.19
CA THR A 81 -19.93 4.71 14.26
C THR A 81 -19.49 4.45 12.83
N ALA A 82 -20.44 4.15 11.94
CA ALA A 82 -20.15 3.88 10.52
C ALA A 82 -19.60 5.10 9.78
N ASP A 83 -19.90 6.31 10.26
CA ASP A 83 -19.43 7.57 9.66
C ASP A 83 -17.99 7.93 10.09
N ASP A 84 -17.40 7.21 11.05
CA ASP A 84 -16.04 7.44 11.55
C ASP A 84 -14.93 6.90 10.61
N ILE A 85 -15.09 7.11 9.30
CA ILE A 85 -14.15 6.64 8.28
C ILE A 85 -12.79 7.34 8.34
N VAL A 86 -12.77 8.62 8.76
CA VAL A 86 -11.55 9.41 8.86
C VAL A 86 -10.65 8.92 10.02
N PRO A 87 -11.14 8.77 11.26
CA PRO A 87 -10.37 8.13 12.34
C PRO A 87 -9.87 6.74 11.97
N TYR A 88 -10.70 5.92 11.31
CA TYR A 88 -10.30 4.60 10.84
C TYR A 88 -9.11 4.67 9.87
N ALA A 89 -9.19 5.54 8.86
CA ALA A 89 -8.11 5.71 7.89
C ALA A 89 -6.81 6.20 8.54
N ILE A 90 -6.90 7.11 9.51
CA ILE A 90 -5.73 7.57 10.27
C ILE A 90 -5.07 6.41 11.00
N VAL A 91 -5.85 5.58 11.71
CA VAL A 91 -5.31 4.42 12.44
C VAL A 91 -4.63 3.45 11.47
N MET A 92 -5.26 3.15 10.33
CA MET A 92 -4.72 2.27 9.30
C MET A 92 -3.41 2.81 8.71
N THR A 93 -3.38 4.07 8.31
CA THR A 93 -2.20 4.72 7.73
C THR A 93 -1.08 4.82 8.75
N ALA A 94 -1.37 5.24 9.99
CA ALA A 94 -0.38 5.36 11.04
C ALA A 94 0.25 3.99 11.38
N THR A 95 -0.57 2.95 11.49
CA THR A 95 -0.12 1.57 11.73
C THR A 95 0.82 1.09 10.61
N THR A 96 0.48 1.38 9.36
CA THR A 96 1.30 1.01 8.20
C THR A 96 2.64 1.75 8.21
N ILE A 97 2.62 3.06 8.43
CA ILE A 97 3.83 3.89 8.50
C ILE A 97 4.72 3.42 9.65
N LEU A 98 4.14 3.14 10.82
CA LEU A 98 4.86 2.59 11.98
C LEU A 98 5.52 1.26 11.62
N ASN A 99 4.82 0.37 10.91
CA ASN A 99 5.36 -0.90 10.48
C ASN A 99 6.61 -0.73 9.59
N TYR A 100 6.53 0.18 8.62
CA TYR A 100 7.64 0.47 7.73
C TYR A 100 8.81 1.14 8.46
N LEU A 101 8.53 2.09 9.34
CA LEU A 101 9.54 2.78 10.13
C LEU A 101 10.30 1.81 11.02
N LEU A 102 9.62 0.90 11.72
CA LEU A 102 10.27 -0.08 12.58
C LEU A 102 11.14 -1.05 11.79
N SER A 103 10.67 -1.55 10.64
CA SER A 103 11.49 -2.35 9.72
C SER A 103 12.73 -1.61 9.25
N PHE A 104 12.57 -0.33 8.90
CA PHE A 104 13.65 0.53 8.41
C PHE A 104 14.70 0.79 9.49
N LEU A 105 14.27 1.11 10.71
CA LEU A 105 15.16 1.39 11.83
C LEU A 105 15.96 0.15 12.23
N TRP A 106 15.35 -1.03 12.16
CA TRP A 106 16.04 -2.29 12.46
C TRP A 106 17.17 -2.56 11.46
N ILE A 107 16.84 -2.61 10.17
CA ILE A 107 17.80 -2.96 9.12
C ILE A 107 18.93 -1.93 8.97
N LYS A 108 18.68 -0.66 9.29
CA LYS A 108 19.71 0.38 9.29
C LYS A 108 20.85 0.08 10.28
N ARG A 109 20.61 -0.72 11.31
CA ARG A 109 21.67 -1.16 12.25
C ARG A 109 22.59 -2.21 11.62
N GLU A 110 22.10 -2.97 10.66
CA GLU A 110 22.81 -4.08 10.01
C GLU A 110 23.42 -3.68 8.66
N VAL A 111 22.89 -2.64 8.00
CA VAL A 111 23.28 -2.25 6.65
C VAL A 111 23.72 -0.78 6.58
N SER A 112 24.94 -0.55 6.08
CA SER A 112 25.43 0.80 5.72
C SER A 112 25.04 1.16 4.29
N PHE A 113 24.61 2.40 4.06
CA PHE A 113 24.30 2.89 2.72
C PHE A 113 25.56 3.01 1.84
N VAL A 114 25.56 2.34 0.69
CA VAL A 114 26.60 2.46 -0.34
C VAL A 114 26.08 3.36 -1.46
N LYS A 115 26.93 4.30 -1.93
CA LYS A 115 26.60 5.15 -3.09
C LYS A 115 26.62 4.28 -4.36
N ILE A 116 25.51 4.27 -5.07
CA ILE A 116 25.33 3.52 -6.33
C ILE A 116 25.33 4.53 -7.50
N GLY A 117 25.98 4.18 -8.61
CA GLY A 117 26.01 5.02 -9.81
C GLY A 117 24.68 5.03 -10.58
N PHE A 118 24.36 6.14 -11.26
CA PHE A 118 23.12 6.29 -12.04
C PHE A 118 22.96 5.22 -13.14
N VAL A 119 24.07 4.79 -13.74
CA VAL A 119 24.07 3.75 -14.79
C VAL A 119 23.62 2.39 -14.23
N GLU A 120 23.99 2.06 -13.00
CA GLU A 120 23.57 0.82 -12.33
C GLU A 120 22.09 0.88 -11.94
N LEU A 121 21.61 2.05 -11.50
CA LEU A 121 20.18 2.29 -11.25
C LEU A 121 19.33 2.11 -12.52
N ALA A 122 19.78 2.65 -13.65
CA ALA A 122 19.08 2.50 -14.94
C ALA A 122 19.09 1.06 -15.47
N LYS A 123 20.17 0.31 -15.21
CA LYS A 123 20.22 -1.13 -15.57
C LYS A 123 19.27 -1.96 -14.70
N ALA A 124 19.18 -1.66 -13.41
CA ALA A 124 18.29 -2.34 -12.49
C ALA A 124 16.80 -2.00 -12.71
N SER A 125 16.47 -0.82 -13.23
CA SER A 125 15.06 -0.43 -13.45
C SER A 125 14.37 -1.21 -14.56
N LYS A 126 15.12 -1.65 -15.60
CA LYS A 126 14.56 -2.41 -16.74
C LYS A 126 13.88 -3.72 -16.31
N PRO A 127 14.54 -4.65 -15.59
CA PRO A 127 13.88 -5.88 -15.13
C PRO A 127 12.78 -5.59 -14.09
N LEU A 128 12.96 -4.57 -13.24
CA LEU A 128 11.95 -4.16 -12.26
C LEU A 128 10.65 -3.69 -12.91
N PHE A 129 10.74 -2.96 -14.02
CA PHE A 129 9.57 -2.51 -14.77
C PHE A 129 8.80 -3.68 -15.37
N THR A 130 9.49 -4.68 -15.91
CA THR A 130 8.85 -5.92 -16.39
C THR A 130 8.15 -6.67 -15.26
N MET A 131 8.80 -6.80 -14.09
CA MET A 131 8.19 -7.44 -12.92
C MET A 131 6.97 -6.64 -12.42
N LEU A 132 7.04 -5.30 -12.44
CA LEU A 132 5.91 -4.44 -12.08
C LEU A 132 4.69 -4.71 -12.97
N LEU A 133 4.88 -4.78 -14.29
CA LEU A 133 3.78 -5.08 -15.21
C LEU A 133 3.20 -6.47 -14.96
N LEU A 134 4.05 -7.47 -14.78
CA LEU A 134 3.60 -8.86 -14.57
C LEU A 134 2.83 -9.00 -13.25
N ALA A 135 3.34 -8.44 -12.16
CA ALA A 135 2.72 -8.52 -10.84
C ALA A 135 1.39 -7.74 -10.76
N ASN A 136 1.23 -6.68 -11.55
CA ASN A 136 0.04 -5.81 -11.51
C ASN A 136 -0.94 -6.05 -12.66
N ALA A 137 -0.65 -6.97 -13.60
CA ALA A 137 -1.54 -7.25 -14.72
C ALA A 137 -2.96 -7.62 -14.25
N ASN A 138 -3.07 -8.52 -13.28
CA ASN A 138 -4.36 -8.93 -12.71
C ASN A 138 -5.12 -7.77 -12.05
N MET A 139 -4.39 -6.93 -11.29
CA MET A 139 -4.98 -5.75 -10.65
C MET A 139 -5.52 -4.77 -11.70
N LEU A 140 -4.80 -4.60 -12.81
CA LEU A 140 -5.19 -3.66 -13.86
C LEU A 140 -6.51 -4.06 -14.52
N TYR A 141 -6.70 -5.35 -14.87
CA TYR A 141 -7.96 -5.83 -15.45
C TYR A 141 -9.12 -5.70 -14.47
N THR A 142 -8.93 -6.10 -13.21
CA THR A 142 -10.02 -6.06 -12.21
C THR A 142 -10.43 -4.64 -11.82
N LEU A 143 -9.49 -3.68 -11.78
CA LEU A 143 -9.82 -2.27 -11.57
C LEU A 143 -10.50 -1.64 -12.79
N LEU A 144 -10.06 -2.01 -13.99
CA LEU A 144 -10.67 -1.55 -15.23
C LEU A 144 -12.13 -2.05 -15.34
N ASP A 145 -12.38 -3.32 -15.04
CA ASP A 145 -13.73 -3.89 -14.97
C ASP A 145 -14.63 -3.11 -14.01
N ARG A 146 -14.14 -2.84 -12.79
CA ARG A 146 -14.88 -2.03 -11.81
C ARG A 146 -15.17 -0.64 -12.35
N MET A 147 -14.21 0.01 -13.00
CA MET A 147 -14.42 1.35 -13.57
C MET A 147 -15.53 1.36 -14.62
N PHE A 148 -15.64 0.31 -15.44
CA PHE A 148 -16.74 0.17 -16.40
C PHE A 148 -18.08 -0.06 -15.70
N ILE A 149 -18.12 -0.90 -14.66
CA ILE A 149 -19.32 -1.16 -13.87
C ILE A 149 -19.80 0.11 -13.14
N THR A 150 -18.88 0.94 -12.63
CA THR A 150 -19.20 2.22 -11.96
C THR A 150 -19.87 3.23 -12.88
N LYS A 151 -19.68 3.14 -14.19
CA LYS A 151 -20.40 3.97 -15.17
C LYS A 151 -21.80 3.44 -15.49
N GLY A 152 -22.21 2.33 -14.89
CA GLY A 152 -23.54 1.75 -15.02
C GLY A 152 -24.62 2.56 -14.27
N PRO A 153 -25.90 2.27 -14.54
CA PRO A 153 -27.03 3.04 -14.00
C PRO A 153 -27.34 2.78 -12.52
N ASP A 154 -26.76 1.75 -11.88
CA ASP A 154 -27.00 1.39 -10.47
C ASP A 154 -25.67 1.12 -9.76
N GLU A 155 -25.42 1.86 -8.68
CA GLU A 155 -24.21 1.77 -7.86
C GLU A 155 -24.08 0.42 -7.13
N ASN A 156 -25.19 -0.31 -6.94
CA ASN A 156 -25.19 -1.60 -6.24
C ASN A 156 -24.45 -2.70 -7.01
N TYR A 157 -24.29 -2.58 -8.33
CA TYR A 157 -23.56 -3.57 -9.14
C TYR A 157 -22.08 -3.67 -8.74
N ILE A 158 -21.48 -2.57 -8.27
CA ILE A 158 -20.09 -2.57 -7.78
C ILE A 158 -19.97 -3.43 -6.53
N SER A 159 -20.92 -3.32 -5.60
CA SER A 159 -20.96 -4.10 -4.37
C SER A 159 -21.11 -5.59 -4.66
N TYR A 160 -22.02 -5.96 -5.58
CA TYR A 160 -22.19 -7.37 -5.98
C TYR A 160 -20.93 -7.95 -6.63
N TYR A 161 -20.31 -7.21 -7.55
CA TYR A 161 -19.05 -7.62 -8.17
C TYR A 161 -17.94 -7.79 -7.13
N THR A 162 -17.83 -6.85 -6.18
CA THR A 162 -16.79 -6.87 -5.14
C THR A 162 -16.94 -8.06 -4.19
N ILE A 163 -18.17 -8.40 -3.79
CA ILE A 163 -18.44 -9.57 -2.94
C ILE A 163 -18.11 -10.86 -3.69
N ALA A 164 -18.59 -11.01 -4.93
CA ALA A 164 -18.32 -12.19 -5.75
C ALA A 164 -16.81 -12.38 -6.00
N TYR A 165 -16.11 -11.30 -6.35
CA TYR A 165 -14.65 -11.31 -6.53
C TYR A 165 -13.92 -11.73 -5.24
N SER A 166 -14.35 -11.25 -4.08
CA SER A 166 -13.75 -11.61 -2.79
C SER A 166 -13.88 -13.11 -2.50
N ILE A 167 -15.02 -13.72 -2.82
CA ILE A 167 -15.22 -15.17 -2.69
C ILE A 167 -14.28 -15.95 -3.63
N VAL A 168 -14.19 -15.53 -4.90
CA VAL A 168 -13.28 -16.17 -5.87
C VAL A 168 -11.83 -16.09 -5.40
N MET A 169 -11.41 -14.94 -4.88
CA MET A 169 -10.05 -14.74 -4.36
C MET A 169 -9.76 -15.58 -3.12
N LEU A 170 -10.75 -15.81 -2.24
CA LEU A 170 -10.60 -16.72 -1.09
C LEU A 170 -10.40 -18.17 -1.53
N ILE A 171 -11.09 -18.60 -2.60
CA ILE A 171 -10.91 -19.96 -3.14
C ILE A 171 -9.54 -20.06 -3.84
N ALA A 172 -9.18 -19.05 -4.62
CA ALA A 172 -7.90 -19.01 -5.33
C ALA A 172 -6.71 -19.01 -4.37
N SER A 173 -6.79 -18.30 -3.24
CA SER A 173 -5.70 -18.26 -2.25
C SER A 173 -5.45 -19.60 -1.57
N VAL A 174 -6.48 -20.43 -1.40
CA VAL A 174 -6.35 -21.80 -0.88
C VAL A 174 -5.72 -22.73 -1.91
N LEU A 175 -5.99 -22.52 -3.20
CA LEU A 175 -5.41 -23.30 -4.29
C LEU A 175 -3.96 -22.95 -4.61
N SER A 176 -3.54 -21.71 -4.31
CA SER A 176 -2.18 -21.23 -4.60
C SER A 176 -1.21 -21.29 -3.43
N GLY A 177 -1.69 -21.67 -2.23
CA GLY A 177 -0.85 -21.96 -1.06
C GLY A 177 -0.38 -23.41 -1.04
#